data_AF-A0A2G2XS17-F1
#
_entry.id   AF-A0A2G2XS17-F1
#
_cell.length_a   1.000
_cell.length_b   1.000
_cell.length_c   1.000
_cell.angle_alpha   90.00
_cell.angle_beta   90.00
_cell.angle_gamma   90.00
#
_symmetry.space_group_name_H-M   'P 1'
#
loop_
_entity.id
_entity.type
_entity.pdbx_description
1 polymer ?
#
loop_
_entity_poly.entity_id
_entity_poly.type
_entity_poly.pdbx_seq_one_letter_code
_entity_poly.pdbx_strand_id
1 'polypeptide(L)'
;MTPLMECQDTIVRLGKLLSPEFELRFTWLEVNPEDQGNMEGVEAELPAGCGKFRRGRSQKSNDCLTFSHLVQCGKGKTGAFIVYPRKGETWALFKNWDIGWSSDPEKHSKYKYEIVEVLNDFVEDVGIKVNYLDKVSGFGSLFQPTSQTEVGSFFVKPNELYKFSHRIPSFRMTGTEKEGVSEGSFELDPAALPLNPDDIWYPGKLSRNATSELENLTTPNKSVVLKGMCATSGESSKVRRSPRRVNISMTRKL
;
A
#
# COMPACT_ATOMS: atom_id res chain seq x y z
N MET A 1 10.78 21.13 18.58
CA MET A 1 9.65 20.17 18.58
C MET A 1 10.23 18.82 18.20
N THR A 2 9.83 17.73 18.86
CA THR A 2 10.41 16.38 18.60
C THR A 2 9.75 15.79 17.35
N PRO A 3 10.50 15.17 16.42
CA PRO A 3 9.97 14.73 15.13
C PRO A 3 8.95 13.58 15.27
N LEU A 4 7.97 13.56 14.38
CA LEU A 4 7.12 12.39 14.14
C LEU A 4 7.71 11.59 12.98
N MET A 5 7.68 10.27 13.07
CA MET A 5 8.13 9.36 12.03
C MET A 5 7.05 8.33 11.73
N GLU A 6 7.13 7.72 10.56
CA GLU A 6 6.31 6.55 10.22
C GLU A 6 7.10 5.24 10.42
N CYS A 7 6.42 4.20 10.89
CA CYS A 7 6.95 2.87 11.21
C CYS A 7 5.83 1.84 10.99
N GLN A 8 5.94 0.97 9.97
CA GLN A 8 4.95 -0.09 9.67
C GLN A 8 3.49 0.44 9.66
N ASP A 9 3.21 1.41 8.78
CA ASP A 9 1.90 2.06 8.63
C ASP A 9 1.40 2.85 9.85
N THR A 10 2.24 3.01 10.88
CA THR A 10 1.88 3.69 12.13
C THR A 10 2.79 4.88 12.39
N ILE A 11 2.22 5.95 12.96
CA ILE A 11 2.96 7.16 13.31
C ILE A 11 3.51 7.06 14.73
N VAL A 12 4.77 7.44 14.89
CA VAL A 12 5.46 7.49 16.17
C VAL A 12 6.07 8.86 16.40
N ARG A 13 6.13 9.29 17.66
CA ARG A 13 6.92 10.43 18.08
C ARG A 13 8.26 9.95 18.56
N LEU A 14 9.34 10.32 17.86
CA LEU A 14 10.68 10.07 18.37
C LEU A 14 10.93 10.91 19.61
N GLY A 15 11.65 10.32 20.56
CA GLY A 15 12.04 10.92 21.81
C GLY A 15 13.55 11.17 21.84
N LYS A 16 14.16 10.85 22.98
CA LYS A 16 15.59 11.07 23.22
C LYS A 16 16.37 9.81 22.85
N LEU A 17 17.52 9.99 22.21
CA LEU A 17 18.57 8.97 22.13
C LEU A 17 19.32 8.92 23.45
N LEU A 18 19.36 7.73 24.06
CA LEU A 18 20.03 7.48 25.33
C LEU A 18 21.42 6.91 25.05
N SER A 19 22.43 7.60 25.56
CA SER A 19 23.84 7.22 25.51
C SER A 19 24.26 6.74 26.91
N PRO A 20 25.12 5.71 27.05
CA PRO A 20 25.99 5.11 26.02
C PRO A 20 25.38 3.96 25.20
N GLU A 21 24.18 3.51 25.52
CA GLU A 21 23.60 2.26 24.98
C GLU A 21 23.00 2.40 23.57
N PHE A 22 23.02 3.60 22.97
CA PHE A 22 22.36 3.92 21.69
C PHE A 22 20.89 3.46 21.64
N GLU A 23 20.16 3.69 22.74
CA GLU A 23 18.77 3.30 22.89
C GLU A 23 17.86 4.48 22.54
N LEU A 24 16.98 4.30 21.56
CA LEU A 24 16.01 5.30 21.13
C LEU A 24 14.69 5.11 21.87
N ARG A 25 14.26 6.15 22.58
CA ARG A 25 12.90 6.21 23.14
C ARG A 25 11.95 6.79 22.10
N PHE A 26 10.80 6.17 21.89
CA PHE A 26 9.73 6.68 21.03
C PHE A 26 8.36 6.46 21.68
N THR A 27 7.33 7.15 21.16
CA THR A 27 5.96 7.05 21.64
C THR A 27 5.03 6.78 20.47
N TRP A 28 4.26 5.71 20.54
CA TRP A 28 3.20 5.41 19.57
C TRP A 28 2.14 6.51 19.58
N LEU A 29 1.65 6.88 18.40
CA LEU A 29 0.50 7.75 18.29
C LEU A 29 -0.75 6.90 18.08
N GLU A 30 -1.76 7.15 18.90
CA GLU A 30 -3.05 6.44 18.84
C GLU A 30 -4.11 7.39 18.28
N VAL A 31 -5.04 6.85 17.50
CA VAL A 31 -6.18 7.61 16.97
C VAL A 31 -6.97 8.22 18.14
N ASN A 32 -7.38 9.48 18.02
CA ASN A 32 -8.17 10.14 19.05
C ASN A 32 -9.63 9.63 19.03
N PRO A 33 -10.16 9.04 20.12
CA PRO A 33 -11.53 8.53 20.15
C PRO A 33 -12.61 9.60 19.97
N GLU A 34 -12.33 10.87 20.27
CA GLU A 34 -13.31 11.96 20.06
C GLU A 34 -13.63 12.23 18.58
N ASP A 35 -12.76 11.81 17.65
CA ASP A 35 -13.04 11.82 16.21
C ASP A 35 -13.78 10.55 15.74
N GLN A 36 -14.03 9.58 16.64
CA GLN A 36 -14.90 8.43 16.35
C GLN A 36 -16.39 8.77 16.48
N GLY A 37 -16.77 10.06 16.51
CA GLY A 37 -18.13 10.56 16.75
C GLY A 37 -19.24 10.09 15.80
N ASN A 38 -18.98 9.13 14.92
CA ASN A 38 -19.96 8.35 14.14
C ASN A 38 -19.51 6.89 13.87
N MET A 39 -18.45 6.41 14.53
CA MET A 39 -17.93 5.04 14.43
C MET A 39 -17.94 4.36 15.81
N GLU A 40 -19.11 4.39 16.48
CA GLU A 40 -19.36 3.49 17.62
C GLU A 40 -19.23 2.04 17.11
N GLY A 41 -18.11 1.39 17.42
CA GLY A 41 -17.91 -0.04 17.14
C GLY A 41 -16.77 -0.41 16.19
N VAL A 42 -15.99 0.55 15.68
CA VAL A 42 -14.73 0.20 15.01
C VAL A 42 -13.66 0.02 16.09
N GLU A 43 -13.46 -1.23 16.52
CA GLU A 43 -12.20 -1.65 17.12
C GLU A 43 -11.11 -1.32 16.09
N ALA A 44 -10.48 -0.15 16.25
CA ALA A 44 -9.50 0.38 15.31
C ALA A 44 -8.21 -0.44 15.38
N GLU A 45 -8.23 -1.65 14.85
CA GLU A 45 -7.04 -2.48 14.61
C GLU A 45 -6.32 -2.10 13.32
N LEU A 46 -6.92 -1.25 12.49
CA LEU A 46 -6.34 -0.84 11.24
C LEU A 46 -5.43 0.38 11.47
N PRO A 47 -4.15 0.29 11.08
CA PRO A 47 -3.21 1.38 11.28
C PRO A 47 -3.66 2.57 10.43
N ALA A 48 -4.00 3.67 11.11
CA ALA A 48 -4.38 4.92 10.46
C ALA A 48 -3.10 5.72 10.15
N GLY A 49 -2.78 5.88 8.86
CA GLY A 49 -1.65 6.70 8.41
C GLY A 49 -1.90 8.20 8.49
N CYS A 50 -3.15 8.63 8.69
CA CYS A 50 -3.51 10.03 8.86
C CYS A 50 -4.74 10.21 9.77
N GLY A 51 -4.92 11.42 10.31
CA GLY A 51 -5.97 11.76 11.26
C GLY A 51 -5.49 12.64 12.41
N LYS A 52 -6.31 12.73 13.46
CA LYS A 52 -5.90 13.33 14.74
C LYS A 52 -5.49 12.23 15.70
N PHE A 53 -4.32 12.43 16.30
CA PHE A 53 -3.69 11.47 17.17
C PHE A 53 -3.42 12.06 18.55
N ARG A 54 -3.42 11.17 19.54
CA ARG A 54 -2.95 11.43 20.90
C ARG A 54 -1.70 10.60 21.18
N ARG A 55 -0.99 10.94 22.26
CA ARG A 55 0.17 10.14 22.70
C ARG A 55 -0.34 8.85 23.31
N GLY A 56 0.10 7.74 22.76
CA GLY A 56 -0.10 6.41 23.31
C GLY A 56 1.08 5.95 24.16
N ARG A 57 1.37 4.64 24.08
CA ARG A 57 2.45 3.99 24.83
C ARG A 57 3.84 4.42 24.36
N SER A 58 4.76 4.60 25.30
CA SER A 58 6.18 4.80 24.99
C SER A 58 6.96 3.50 25.04
N GLN A 59 7.93 3.35 24.14
CA GLN A 59 8.80 2.20 24.00
C GLN A 59 10.25 2.65 23.79
N LYS A 60 11.16 1.69 23.91
CA LYS A 60 12.59 1.81 23.66
C LYS A 60 12.99 0.80 22.59
N SER A 61 13.87 1.20 21.68
CA SER A 61 14.44 0.32 20.66
C SER A 61 15.90 0.69 20.44
N ASN A 62 16.73 -0.31 20.17
CA ASN A 62 18.10 -0.11 19.68
C ASN A 62 18.15 -0.17 18.15
N ASP A 63 17.05 -0.59 17.51
CA ASP A 63 16.91 -0.59 16.06
C ASP A 63 16.40 0.77 15.58
N CYS A 64 17.27 1.51 14.89
CA CYS A 64 16.95 2.79 14.28
C CYS A 64 16.44 2.65 12.84
N LEU A 65 16.50 1.45 12.24
CA LEU A 65 16.08 1.20 10.86
C LEU A 65 14.57 1.00 10.73
N THR A 66 13.84 0.95 11.85
CA THR A 66 12.39 0.76 11.86
C THR A 66 11.62 2.02 11.43
N PHE A 67 12.26 3.20 11.40
CA PHE A 67 11.61 4.47 11.06
C PHE A 67 11.90 4.86 9.61
N SER A 68 10.85 5.11 8.83
CA SER A 68 11.00 5.37 7.40
C SER A 68 11.33 6.84 7.11
N HIS A 69 10.45 7.76 7.51
CA HIS A 69 10.60 9.18 7.18
C HIS A 69 9.89 10.11 8.16
N LEU A 70 10.26 11.40 8.08
CA LEU A 70 9.65 12.45 8.88
C LEU A 70 8.21 12.73 8.43
N VAL A 71 7.28 12.59 9.36
CA VAL A 71 5.88 12.96 9.19
C VAL A 71 5.69 14.39 9.64
N GLN A 72 5.17 15.23 8.74
CA GLN A 72 4.83 16.60 9.10
C GLN A 72 3.48 16.62 9.81
N CYS A 73 3.42 17.34 10.92
CA CYS A 73 2.23 17.42 11.75
C CYS A 73 1.87 18.84 12.14
N GLY A 74 0.58 19.11 12.16
CA GLY A 74 -0.01 20.25 12.84
C GLY A 74 -0.20 19.98 14.33
N LYS A 75 -0.36 21.06 15.09
CA LYS A 75 -0.83 20.97 16.48
C LYS A 75 -2.32 21.25 16.51
N GLY A 76 -3.09 20.30 17.03
CA GLY A 76 -4.51 20.47 17.31
C GLY A 76 -4.76 21.16 18.65
N LYS A 77 -6.04 21.37 18.96
CA LYS A 77 -6.49 21.78 20.29
C LYS A 77 -6.08 20.72 21.31
N THR A 78 -5.80 21.13 22.55
CA THR A 78 -5.46 20.23 23.67
C THR A 78 -4.22 19.35 23.43
N GLY A 79 -3.32 19.75 22.52
CA GLY A 79 -2.07 19.04 22.28
C GLY A 79 -2.17 17.78 21.44
N ALA A 80 -3.27 17.60 20.71
CA ALA A 80 -3.41 16.57 19.68
C ALA A 80 -2.40 16.79 18.54
N PHE A 81 -1.94 15.71 17.92
CA PHE A 81 -1.14 15.73 16.71
C PHE A 81 -2.07 15.56 15.52
N ILE A 82 -2.00 16.48 14.55
CA ILE A 82 -2.80 16.39 13.34
C ILE A 82 -1.87 16.02 12.19
N VAL A 83 -2.12 14.88 11.57
CA VAL A 83 -1.37 14.44 10.39
C VAL A 83 -2.39 14.26 9.28
N TYR A 84 -2.30 15.09 8.24
CA TYR A 84 -3.09 14.92 7.03
C TYR A 84 -2.17 14.86 5.82
N PRO A 85 -2.55 14.09 4.77
CA PRO A 85 -1.90 14.14 3.47
C PRO A 85 -1.88 15.56 2.93
N ARG A 86 -0.80 15.93 2.24
CA ARG A 86 -0.62 17.26 1.68
C ARG A 86 -0.37 17.24 0.20
N LYS A 87 -0.71 18.35 -0.44
CA LYS A 87 -0.54 18.52 -1.89
C LYS A 87 0.88 18.16 -2.34
N GLY A 88 0.95 17.32 -3.37
CA GLY A 88 2.19 16.84 -3.97
C GLY A 88 2.82 15.63 -3.27
N GLU A 89 2.28 15.17 -2.14
CA GLU A 89 2.72 13.92 -1.52
C GLU A 89 2.14 12.71 -2.24
N THR A 90 2.88 11.61 -2.21
CA THR A 90 2.45 10.30 -2.70
C THR A 90 2.08 9.38 -1.54
N TRP A 91 0.95 8.68 -1.66
CA TRP A 91 0.36 7.89 -0.58
C TRP A 91 -0.13 6.53 -1.08
N ALA A 92 -0.08 5.54 -0.20
CA ALA A 92 -0.79 4.27 -0.36
C ALA A 92 -2.18 4.38 0.28
N LEU A 93 -3.21 4.01 -0.48
CA LEU A 93 -4.57 3.87 0.02
C LEU A 93 -4.96 2.40 0.10
N PHE A 94 -5.64 1.99 1.17
CA PHE A 94 -6.27 0.67 1.23
C PHE A 94 -7.38 0.58 0.17
N LYS A 95 -7.21 -0.38 -0.74
CA LYS A 95 -8.22 -0.69 -1.75
C LYS A 95 -9.37 -1.47 -1.14
N ASN A 96 -10.59 -1.19 -1.61
CA ASN A 96 -11.83 -1.86 -1.17
C ASN A 96 -12.03 -1.80 0.34
N TRP A 97 -11.52 -0.76 0.99
CA TRP A 97 -11.79 -0.56 2.39
C TRP A 97 -13.30 -0.47 2.64
N ASP A 98 -13.78 -1.28 3.60
CA ASP A 98 -15.08 -1.10 4.24
C ASP A 98 -14.95 -1.08 5.78
N ILE A 99 -15.99 -0.57 6.44
CA ILE A 99 -16.05 -0.45 7.91
C ILE A 99 -16.08 -1.85 8.57
N GLY A 100 -16.44 -2.90 7.83
CA GLY A 100 -16.53 -4.28 8.33
C GLY A 100 -15.17 -4.98 8.48
N TRP A 101 -14.09 -4.41 7.95
CA TRP A 101 -12.76 -5.00 7.98
C TRP A 101 -12.20 -5.17 9.40
N SER A 102 -12.61 -4.34 10.37
CA SER A 102 -12.13 -4.45 11.77
C SER A 102 -12.57 -5.72 12.51
N SER A 103 -13.39 -6.58 11.90
CA SER A 103 -13.99 -7.75 12.56
C SER A 103 -13.26 -9.09 12.34
N ASP A 104 -12.26 -9.16 11.45
CA ASP A 104 -11.57 -10.43 11.13
C ASP A 104 -10.05 -10.25 10.89
N PRO A 105 -9.25 -10.32 11.97
CA PRO A 105 -7.79 -10.16 11.93
C PRO A 105 -7.03 -11.20 11.09
N GLU A 106 -7.62 -12.38 10.86
CA GLU A 106 -6.98 -13.46 10.10
C GLU A 106 -7.00 -13.21 8.58
N LYS A 107 -7.85 -12.29 8.10
CA LYS A 107 -7.89 -11.83 6.70
C LYS A 107 -6.85 -10.76 6.37
N HIS A 108 -6.07 -10.29 7.35
CA HIS A 108 -5.14 -9.15 7.22
C HIS A 108 -3.90 -9.42 6.34
N SER A 109 -3.81 -10.57 5.66
CA SER A 109 -2.61 -10.98 4.90
C SER A 109 -2.58 -10.61 3.42
N LYS A 110 -3.53 -9.84 2.86
CA LYS A 110 -3.46 -9.33 1.47
C LYS A 110 -4.14 -7.97 1.28
N TYR A 111 -3.67 -6.94 1.98
CA TYR A 111 -4.09 -5.58 1.67
C TYR A 111 -3.69 -5.26 0.23
N LYS A 112 -4.65 -4.85 -0.58
CA LYS A 112 -4.35 -4.23 -1.87
C LYS A 112 -4.27 -2.73 -1.68
N TYR A 113 -3.35 -2.10 -2.38
CA TYR A 113 -3.06 -0.69 -2.27
C TYR A 113 -3.32 0.02 -3.59
N GLU A 114 -3.91 1.19 -3.51
CA GLU A 114 -3.97 2.14 -4.60
C GLU A 114 -2.93 3.22 -4.35
N ILE A 115 -2.06 3.46 -5.33
CA ILE A 115 -0.99 4.46 -5.20
C ILE A 115 -1.49 5.76 -5.81
N VAL A 116 -1.41 6.84 -5.04
CA VAL A 116 -1.98 8.12 -5.44
C VAL A 116 -1.05 9.29 -5.20
N GLU A 117 -1.20 10.33 -6.01
CA GLU A 117 -0.71 11.69 -5.74
C GLU A 117 -1.83 12.51 -5.09
N VAL A 118 -1.49 13.29 -4.06
CA VAL A 118 -2.42 14.23 -3.42
C VAL A 118 -2.45 15.54 -4.18
N LEU A 119 -3.64 15.99 -4.63
CA LEU A 119 -3.81 17.17 -5.47
C LEU A 119 -4.13 18.45 -4.67
N ASN A 120 -4.65 18.33 -3.45
CA ASN A 120 -4.90 19.44 -2.53
C ASN A 120 -4.71 19.01 -1.07
N ASP A 121 -4.47 19.98 -0.19
CA ASP A 121 -4.48 19.75 1.25
C ASP A 121 -5.91 19.44 1.74
N PHE A 122 -6.03 18.77 2.89
CA PHE A 122 -7.32 18.42 3.50
C PHE A 122 -8.20 19.65 3.77
N VAL A 123 -9.46 19.56 3.34
CA VAL A 123 -10.52 20.56 3.59
C VAL A 123 -11.67 19.86 4.31
N GLU A 124 -12.09 20.36 5.47
CA GLU A 124 -13.01 19.67 6.40
C GLU A 124 -14.34 19.23 5.78
N ASP A 125 -14.93 20.04 4.92
CA ASP A 125 -16.24 19.74 4.29
C ASP A 125 -16.12 19.03 2.92
N VAL A 126 -14.90 18.91 2.37
CA VAL A 126 -14.68 18.44 1.00
C VAL A 126 -13.84 17.17 0.96
N GLY A 127 -12.84 17.05 1.84
CA GLY A 127 -11.87 15.97 1.87
C GLY A 127 -10.62 16.27 1.04
N ILE A 128 -10.02 15.21 0.50
CA ILE A 128 -8.74 15.25 -0.21
C ILE A 128 -8.96 14.74 -1.63
N LYS A 129 -8.67 15.57 -2.62
CA LYS A 129 -8.60 15.18 -4.02
C LYS A 129 -7.27 14.48 -4.26
N VAL A 130 -7.33 13.31 -4.85
CA VAL A 130 -6.18 12.49 -5.20
C VAL A 130 -6.24 12.07 -6.67
N ASN A 131 -5.10 11.70 -7.23
CA ASN A 131 -4.97 11.18 -8.59
C ASN A 131 -4.28 9.83 -8.56
N TYR A 132 -4.80 8.84 -9.29
CA TYR A 132 -4.13 7.55 -9.41
C TYR A 132 -2.77 7.67 -10.09
N LEU A 133 -1.84 6.85 -9.62
CA LEU A 133 -0.52 6.68 -10.19
C LEU A 133 -0.37 5.26 -10.76
N ASP A 134 -0.16 5.15 -12.07
CA ASP A 134 0.10 3.89 -12.75
C ASP A 134 1.59 3.56 -12.71
N LYS A 135 1.92 2.29 -12.45
CA LYS A 135 3.31 1.81 -12.55
C LYS A 135 3.77 1.82 -14.00
N VAL A 136 4.87 2.52 -14.28
CA VAL A 136 5.51 2.56 -15.61
C VAL A 136 6.18 1.20 -15.88
N SER A 137 5.88 0.61 -17.05
CA SER A 137 6.44 -0.69 -17.43
C SER A 137 7.96 -0.61 -17.64
N GLY A 138 8.69 -1.65 -17.20
CA GLY A 138 10.15 -1.71 -17.32
C GLY A 138 10.93 -0.97 -16.22
N PHE A 139 10.24 -0.28 -15.30
CA PHE A 139 10.85 0.39 -14.16
C PHE A 139 10.49 -0.29 -12.84
N GLY A 140 11.42 -0.24 -11.88
CA GLY A 140 11.24 -0.85 -10.55
C GLY A 140 10.15 -0.15 -9.74
N SER A 141 10.29 1.17 -9.58
CA SER A 141 9.45 2.01 -8.71
C SER A 141 9.07 3.36 -9.35
N LEU A 142 9.06 3.44 -10.69
CA LEU A 142 8.60 4.63 -11.40
C LEU A 142 7.09 4.54 -11.64
N PHE A 143 6.38 5.60 -11.25
CA PHE A 143 4.94 5.72 -11.40
C PHE A 143 4.60 7.05 -12.07
N GLN A 144 3.49 7.11 -12.80
CA GLN A 144 3.04 8.32 -13.48
C GLN A 144 1.55 8.55 -13.26
N PRO A 145 1.09 9.81 -13.27
CA PRO A 145 -0.33 10.14 -13.31
C PRO A 145 -1.07 9.31 -14.37
N THR A 146 -2.14 8.63 -13.97
CA THR A 146 -3.04 7.95 -14.92
C THR A 146 -3.55 8.98 -15.94
N SER A 147 -3.48 8.66 -17.22
CA SER A 147 -3.86 9.56 -18.30
C SER A 147 -5.31 10.04 -18.18
N GLN A 148 -5.51 11.34 -18.48
CA GLN A 148 -6.68 12.20 -18.25
C GLN A 148 -8.02 11.70 -18.82
N THR A 149 -8.51 10.57 -18.37
CA THR A 149 -9.94 10.22 -18.44
C THR A 149 -10.59 10.64 -17.11
N GLU A 150 -11.91 10.86 -17.09
CA GLU A 150 -12.68 11.27 -15.88
C GLU A 150 -12.43 10.37 -14.65
N VAL A 151 -11.84 9.18 -14.84
CA VAL A 151 -11.54 8.18 -13.82
C VAL A 151 -10.20 8.42 -13.11
N GLY A 152 -9.35 9.35 -13.57
CA GLY A 152 -7.99 9.52 -13.04
C GLY A 152 -7.93 10.07 -11.61
N SER A 153 -8.83 10.99 -11.27
CA SER A 153 -8.84 11.68 -9.97
C SER A 153 -10.17 11.55 -9.24
N PHE A 154 -10.13 11.46 -7.92
CA PHE A 154 -11.32 11.33 -7.07
C PHE A 154 -11.12 12.03 -5.73
N PHE A 155 -12.20 12.23 -4.98
CA PHE A 155 -12.14 12.74 -3.62
C PHE A 155 -12.23 11.59 -2.62
N VAL A 156 -11.28 11.54 -1.69
CA VAL A 156 -11.41 10.80 -0.43
C VAL A 156 -12.14 11.71 0.55
N LYS A 157 -13.35 11.31 0.96
CA LYS A 157 -14.19 12.14 1.84
C LYS A 157 -13.60 12.19 3.25
N PRO A 158 -13.97 13.21 4.07
CA PRO A 158 -13.53 13.30 5.46
C PRO A 158 -13.82 12.06 6.31
N ASN A 159 -14.93 11.37 6.06
CA ASN A 159 -15.29 10.13 6.73
C ASN A 159 -14.61 8.87 6.16
N GLU A 160 -13.73 9.02 5.17
CA GLU A 160 -12.98 7.94 4.53
C GLU A 160 -11.46 8.06 4.73
N LEU A 161 -11.01 8.97 5.61
CA LEU A 161 -9.58 9.23 5.83
C LEU A 161 -8.79 8.02 6.33
N TYR A 162 -9.46 7.04 6.94
CA TYR A 162 -8.87 5.75 7.31
C TYR A 162 -8.32 4.96 6.10
N LYS A 163 -8.69 5.34 4.86
CA LYS A 163 -8.15 4.72 3.65
C LYS A 163 -6.67 5.02 3.48
N PHE A 164 -6.17 6.14 4.00
CA PHE A 164 -4.75 6.48 3.93
C PHE A 164 -3.95 5.57 4.86
N SER A 165 -3.20 4.65 4.26
CA SER A 165 -2.38 3.66 4.96
C SER A 165 -1.05 4.26 5.40
N HIS A 166 -0.24 4.72 4.45
CA HIS A 166 1.07 5.32 4.71
C HIS A 166 1.48 6.28 3.60
N ARG A 167 2.40 7.19 3.93
CA ARG A 167 3.04 8.03 2.92
C ARG A 167 4.18 7.24 2.28
N ILE A 168 4.29 7.37 0.96
CA ILE A 168 5.39 6.79 0.20
C ILE A 168 6.34 7.94 -0.13
N PRO A 169 7.57 7.98 0.40
CA PRO A 169 8.56 8.97 -0.02
C PRO A 169 8.81 8.88 -1.53
N SER A 170 8.96 10.03 -2.18
CA SER A 170 9.12 10.08 -3.63
C SER A 170 9.92 11.27 -4.10
N PHE A 171 10.47 11.14 -5.31
CA PHE A 171 11.09 12.21 -6.08
C PHE A 171 10.31 12.43 -7.37
N ARG A 172 9.99 13.69 -7.68
CA ARG A 172 9.26 14.05 -8.90
C ARG A 172 10.24 14.24 -10.05
N MET A 173 10.00 13.52 -11.14
CA MET A 173 10.86 13.48 -12.32
C MET A 173 10.62 14.67 -13.25
N THR A 174 11.69 15.12 -13.89
CA THR A 174 11.69 16.19 -14.89
C THR A 174 11.43 15.66 -16.31
N GLY A 175 11.52 14.34 -16.52
CA GLY A 175 11.35 13.71 -17.83
C GLY A 175 12.62 13.74 -18.70
N THR A 176 13.74 14.20 -18.14
CA THR A 176 15.04 14.28 -18.84
C THR A 176 16.06 13.25 -18.33
N GLU A 177 15.72 12.49 -17.29
CA GLU A 177 16.63 11.60 -16.60
C GLU A 177 17.00 10.36 -17.43
N LYS A 178 16.03 9.80 -18.17
CA LYS A 178 16.20 8.59 -18.99
C LYS A 178 15.07 8.44 -20.00
N GLU A 179 15.34 7.76 -21.12
CA GLU A 179 14.31 7.29 -22.04
C GLU A 179 13.20 6.51 -21.30
N GLY A 180 11.95 6.83 -21.60
CA GLY A 180 10.77 6.24 -20.97
C GLY A 180 10.34 6.91 -19.65
N VAL A 181 11.07 7.90 -19.14
CA VAL A 181 10.65 8.72 -18.00
C VAL A 181 9.90 9.94 -18.52
N SER A 182 8.63 10.08 -18.15
CA SER A 182 7.82 11.26 -18.49
C SER A 182 7.93 12.34 -17.41
N GLU A 183 7.86 13.61 -17.82
CA GLU A 183 7.81 14.73 -16.90
C GLU A 183 6.60 14.59 -15.96
N GLY A 184 6.83 14.84 -14.67
CA GLY A 184 5.78 14.72 -13.66
C GLY A 184 5.52 13.30 -13.19
N SER A 185 6.26 12.30 -13.66
CA SER A 185 6.36 10.98 -13.00
C SER A 185 6.97 11.10 -11.61
N PHE A 186 6.82 10.04 -10.81
CA PHE A 186 7.38 9.92 -9.47
C PHE A 186 8.21 8.64 -9.36
N GLU A 187 9.46 8.79 -8.96
CA GLU A 187 10.26 7.67 -8.46
C GLU A 187 9.93 7.49 -6.97
N LEU A 188 9.31 6.36 -6.63
CA LEU A 188 8.88 6.03 -5.28
C LEU A 188 9.96 5.24 -4.54
N ASP A 189 10.06 5.44 -3.23
CA ASP A 189 10.92 4.63 -2.36
C ASP A 189 10.44 3.17 -2.37
N PRO A 190 11.24 2.22 -2.88
CA PRO A 190 10.86 0.81 -2.94
C PRO A 190 10.60 0.17 -1.57
N ALA A 191 11.20 0.69 -0.49
CA ALA A 191 11.00 0.18 0.86
C ALA A 191 9.62 0.52 1.42
N ALA A 192 8.95 1.52 0.84
CA ALA A 192 7.59 1.92 1.18
C ALA A 192 6.55 1.39 0.17
N LEU A 193 6.94 0.51 -0.76
CA LEU A 193 6.00 -0.16 -1.65
C LEU A 193 5.63 -1.55 -1.14
N PRO A 194 4.41 -2.05 -1.44
CA PRO A 194 4.06 -3.43 -1.17
C PRO A 194 5.07 -4.40 -1.80
N LEU A 195 5.57 -5.35 -1.00
CA LEU A 195 6.57 -6.33 -1.43
C LEU A 195 6.09 -7.17 -2.62
N ASN A 196 4.79 -7.47 -2.67
CA ASN A 196 4.17 -8.19 -3.77
C ASN A 196 3.53 -7.21 -4.76
N PRO A 197 3.96 -7.17 -6.05
CA PRO A 197 3.37 -6.32 -7.07
C PRO A 197 1.88 -6.57 -7.34
N ASP A 198 1.35 -7.75 -6.98
CA ASP A 198 -0.08 -8.05 -7.08
C ASP A 198 -0.95 -7.34 -6.06
N ASP A 199 -0.33 -6.88 -4.98
CA ASP A 199 -0.97 -6.08 -3.96
C ASP A 199 -1.11 -4.63 -4.41
N ILE A 200 -0.42 -4.19 -5.47
CA ILE A 200 -0.62 -2.86 -6.04
C ILE A 200 -1.73 -2.91 -7.11
N TRP A 201 -2.73 -2.05 -6.95
CA TRP A 201 -3.79 -1.83 -7.91
C TRP A 201 -3.72 -0.42 -8.50
N TYR A 202 -4.00 -0.32 -9.80
CA TYR A 202 -4.14 0.94 -10.52
C TYR A 202 -5.00 0.72 -11.77
N PRO A 203 -5.70 1.76 -12.29
CA PRO A 203 -6.59 1.64 -13.44
C PRO A 203 -5.91 1.05 -14.69
N GLY A 204 -4.67 1.47 -14.98
CA GLY A 204 -3.90 0.95 -16.12
C GLY A 204 -3.54 -0.54 -16.05
N LYS A 205 -3.72 -1.21 -14.89
CA LYS A 205 -3.46 -2.65 -14.71
C LYS A 205 -4.53 -3.49 -15.43
N LEU A 206 -5.78 -3.03 -15.41
CA LEU A 206 -6.91 -3.75 -16.01
C LEU A 206 -6.85 -3.74 -17.54
N SER A 207 -6.50 -2.60 -18.14
CA SER A 207 -6.33 -2.50 -19.59
C SER A 207 -5.25 -3.45 -20.10
N ARG A 208 -4.14 -3.60 -19.37
CA ARG A 208 -3.03 -4.49 -19.75
C ARG A 208 -3.39 -5.96 -19.66
N ASN A 209 -4.10 -6.36 -18.60
CA ASN A 209 -4.56 -7.75 -18.45
C ASN A 209 -5.51 -8.12 -19.61
N ALA A 210 -6.46 -7.25 -19.94
CA ALA A 210 -7.38 -7.46 -21.06
C ALA A 210 -6.66 -7.55 -22.42
N THR A 211 -5.65 -6.71 -22.67
CA THR A 211 -4.83 -6.81 -23.91
C THR A 211 -3.99 -8.08 -23.94
N SER A 212 -3.41 -8.50 -22.82
CA SER A 212 -2.62 -9.74 -22.76
C SER A 212 -3.47 -11.00 -22.97
N GLU A 213 -4.73 -11.00 -22.50
CA GLU A 213 -5.68 -12.08 -22.75
C GLU A 213 -6.12 -12.12 -24.22
N LEU A 214 -6.26 -10.95 -24.87
CA LEU A 214 -6.60 -10.86 -26.30
C LEU A 214 -5.43 -11.28 -27.20
N GLU A 215 -4.18 -10.95 -26.84
CA GLU A 215 -2.98 -11.38 -27.57
C GLU A 215 -2.78 -12.90 -27.50
N ASN A 216 -3.11 -13.53 -26.37
CA ASN A 216 -3.07 -14.99 -26.21
C ASN A 216 -4.12 -15.75 -27.03
N LEU A 217 -5.18 -15.07 -27.49
CA LEU A 217 -6.20 -15.64 -28.39
C LEU A 217 -5.83 -15.56 -29.87
N THR A 218 -4.75 -14.85 -30.23
CA THR A 218 -4.43 -14.51 -31.62
C THR A 218 -3.12 -15.11 -32.12
N THR A 219 -2.78 -16.33 -31.68
CA THR A 219 -1.72 -17.11 -32.34
C THR A 219 -2.31 -17.96 -33.48
N PRO A 220 -1.75 -17.91 -34.71
CA PRO A 220 -2.26 -18.71 -35.81
C PRO A 220 -1.86 -20.18 -35.62
N ASN A 221 -2.85 -21.05 -35.51
CA ASN A 221 -2.68 -22.50 -35.54
C ASN A 221 -1.92 -22.89 -36.82
N LYS A 222 -0.69 -23.39 -36.68
CA LYS A 222 0.01 -24.07 -37.77
C LYS A 222 -0.73 -25.38 -38.08
N SER A 223 -1.26 -25.44 -39.30
CA SER A 223 -1.82 -26.61 -39.94
C SER A 223 -0.87 -27.81 -39.85
N VAL A 224 -1.30 -28.87 -39.16
CA VAL A 224 -0.68 -30.20 -39.29
C VAL A 224 -1.63 -31.08 -40.09
N VAL A 225 -1.12 -31.50 -41.24
CA VAL A 225 -1.74 -32.39 -42.21
C VAL A 225 -2.03 -33.75 -41.59
N LEU A 226 -3.27 -34.22 -41.74
CA LEU A 226 -3.71 -35.59 -41.40
C LEU A 226 -3.09 -36.62 -42.36
N LYS A 227 -2.43 -37.65 -41.79
CA LYS A 227 -2.24 -38.94 -42.47
C LYS A 227 -2.16 -40.11 -41.47
N GLY A 228 -3.26 -40.88 -41.44
CA GLY A 228 -3.28 -42.36 -41.52
C GLY A 228 -2.72 -43.24 -40.40
N MET A 229 -3.65 -43.87 -39.65
CA MET A 229 -3.74 -45.29 -39.23
C MET A 229 -2.56 -45.96 -38.50
N CYS A 230 -2.78 -46.53 -37.30
CA CYS A 230 -3.32 -47.88 -37.05
C CYS A 230 -3.50 -48.13 -35.53
N ALA A 231 -4.41 -49.04 -35.17
CA ALA A 231 -4.77 -49.42 -33.80
C ALA A 231 -3.92 -50.60 -33.27
N THR A 232 -3.75 -50.72 -31.95
CA THR A 232 -4.01 -51.94 -31.14
C THR A 232 -3.65 -51.78 -29.64
N SER A 233 -4.62 -52.16 -28.79
CA SER A 233 -4.56 -52.94 -27.53
C SER A 233 -3.73 -52.54 -26.28
N GLY A 234 -4.40 -52.68 -25.13
CA GLY A 234 -3.85 -52.96 -23.78
C GLY A 234 -3.60 -51.71 -22.94
N GLU A 235 -3.84 -51.61 -21.63
CA GLU A 235 -4.35 -52.52 -20.59
C GLU A 235 -4.65 -51.64 -19.35
N SER A 236 -5.44 -52.16 -18.42
CA SER A 236 -6.00 -51.46 -17.25
C SER A 236 -5.02 -51.31 -16.07
N SER A 237 -5.04 -50.20 -15.31
CA SER A 237 -4.86 -50.27 -13.83
C SER A 237 -5.21 -48.98 -13.04
N LYS A 238 -6.25 -49.14 -12.22
CA LYS A 238 -6.58 -48.62 -10.88
C LYS A 238 -5.69 -47.56 -10.16
N VAL A 239 -6.38 -46.51 -9.70
CA VAL A 239 -6.50 -45.99 -8.31
C VAL A 239 -5.23 -45.72 -7.48
N ARG A 240 -5.06 -44.47 -7.02
CA ARG A 240 -4.81 -44.14 -5.59
C ARG A 240 -4.97 -42.65 -5.31
N ARG A 241 -5.84 -42.31 -4.34
CA ARG A 241 -5.93 -41.00 -3.68
C ARG A 241 -5.11 -41.00 -2.38
N SER A 242 -4.52 -39.83 -2.09
CA SER A 242 -4.10 -39.28 -0.78
C SER A 242 -2.84 -39.88 -0.11
N PRO A 243 -2.07 -39.13 0.71
CA PRO A 243 -2.55 -38.10 1.65
C PRO A 243 -1.71 -36.81 1.84
N ARG A 244 -2.36 -35.88 2.56
CA ARG A 244 -1.79 -34.72 3.26
C ARG A 244 -0.45 -35.04 3.94
N ARG A 245 0.49 -34.09 3.86
CA ARG A 245 1.50 -33.89 4.90
C ARG A 245 1.45 -32.46 5.40
N VAL A 246 1.09 -32.36 6.67
CA VAL A 246 1.46 -31.29 7.58
C VAL A 246 2.97 -31.41 7.80
N ASN A 247 3.71 -30.30 7.78
CA ASN A 247 4.84 -30.16 8.70
C ASN A 247 5.14 -28.71 9.03
N ILE A 248 5.18 -28.51 10.34
CA ILE A 248 5.59 -27.35 11.11
C ILE A 248 7.12 -27.33 11.15
N SER A 249 7.74 -26.17 10.98
CA SER A 249 8.95 -25.83 11.75
C SER A 249 9.15 -24.32 11.81
N MET A 250 8.89 -23.77 12.99
CA MET A 250 9.49 -22.52 13.45
C MET A 250 10.99 -22.71 13.66
N THR A 251 11.81 -21.84 13.07
CA THR A 251 13.05 -21.40 13.72
C THR A 251 13.48 -20.04 13.20
N ARG A 252 13.29 -19.00 14.02
CA ARG A 252 14.10 -17.78 13.99
C ARG A 252 15.45 -18.10 14.61
N LYS A 253 16.55 -17.68 13.97
CA LYS A 253 17.75 -17.18 14.65
C LYS A 253 18.73 -16.55 13.66
N LEU A 254 19.07 -15.30 13.98
CA LEU A 254 20.16 -14.42 13.54
C LEU A 254 20.14 -13.96 12.08
#